data_AF-A0A959NB53-F1
#
_entry.id   AF-A0A959NB53-F1
#
_cell.length_a   1.000
_cell.length_b   1.000
_cell.length_c   1.000
_cell.angle_alpha   90.00
_cell.angle_beta   90.00
_cell.angle_gamma   90.00
#
_symmetry.space_group_name_H-M   'P 1'
#
loop_
_entity.id
_entity.type
_entity.pdbx_description
1 polymer ?
#
loop_
_entity_poly.entity_id
_entity_poly.type
_entity_poly.pdbx_seq_one_letter_code
_entity_poly.pdbx_strand_id
1 'polypeptide(L)'
;AGGWYERRVVGKVPYTKYVKKGKKTYKRKAYRYKYSKVWVPNKAKGTETYLWALNKDDAKKTSVAKNDFTEDMDSLSTLALPDPTDPAEKVRMLIYTRHFFKKSLQLADLVQEQFKKAGRIDRGVKQRNNKGIWVLQATAMPSILIEIGFISNKEEEDYMLSDKGQKEIVGNIFTAIKKYKETLEKQASPVKKVPVKPVKTPN
;
A
#
# COMPACT_ATOMS: atom_id res chain seq x y z
N ALA A 1 16.76 2.34 16.87
CA ALA A 1 15.37 2.83 17.04
C ALA A 1 14.54 1.82 17.83
N GLY A 2 13.26 2.13 18.09
CA GLY A 2 12.22 1.09 18.01
C GLY A 2 11.31 0.80 19.21
N GLY A 3 11.00 1.82 20.00
CA GLY A 3 10.05 1.72 21.11
C GLY A 3 9.61 3.08 21.59
N TRP A 4 8.76 3.11 22.61
CA TRP A 4 8.35 4.34 23.29
C TRP A 4 8.34 4.15 24.80
N TYR A 5 8.46 5.26 25.53
CA TYR A 5 8.27 5.24 26.97
C TYR A 5 6.78 5.32 27.30
N GLU A 6 6.27 4.31 27.99
CA GLU A 6 4.90 4.28 28.51
C GLU A 6 4.91 4.52 30.02
N ARG A 7 3.92 5.26 30.53
CA ARG A 7 3.73 5.43 31.99
C ARG A 7 3.00 4.22 32.53
N ARG A 8 3.67 3.41 33.36
CA ARG A 8 3.04 2.29 34.07
C ARG A 8 2.96 2.53 35.56
N VAL A 9 1.90 2.01 36.17
CA VAL A 9 1.74 1.98 37.61
C VAL A 9 2.72 0.96 38.18
N VAL A 10 3.66 1.42 39.00
CA VAL A 10 4.68 0.56 39.64
C VAL A 10 4.31 0.26 41.09
N GLY A 11 3.38 1.03 41.65
CA GLY A 11 2.95 0.83 43.01
C GLY A 11 1.90 1.84 43.44
N LYS A 12 1.52 1.72 44.71
CA LYS A 12 0.57 2.61 45.37
C LYS A 12 1.26 3.21 46.59
N VAL A 13 1.24 4.53 46.70
CA VAL A 13 1.74 5.23 47.89
C VAL A 13 0.54 5.54 48.78
N PRO A 14 0.53 5.09 50.05
CA PRO A 14 -0.54 5.42 50.97
C PRO A 14 -0.48 6.92 51.32
N TYR A 15 -1.65 7.55 51.39
CA TYR A 15 -1.79 8.91 51.91
C TYR A 15 -3.05 9.02 52.77
N THR A 16 -3.03 9.93 53.74
CA THR A 16 -4.19 10.17 54.60
C THR A 16 -5.14 11.13 53.90
N LYS A 17 -6.38 10.72 53.70
CA LYS A 17 -7.47 11.58 53.20
C LYS A 17 -8.44 11.86 54.35
N TYR A 18 -8.78 13.13 54.52
CA TYR A 18 -9.81 13.56 55.45
C TYR A 18 -11.17 13.51 54.75
N VAL A 19 -12.18 12.96 55.42
CA VAL A 19 -13.54 12.83 54.88
C VAL A 19 -14.53 13.38 55.90
N LYS A 20 -15.38 14.30 55.49
CA LYS A 20 -16.44 14.86 56.35
C LYS A 20 -17.64 13.92 56.35
N LYS A 21 -18.25 13.71 57.52
CA LYS A 21 -19.56 13.08 57.68
C LYS A 21 -20.36 13.93 58.66
N GLY A 22 -21.30 14.72 58.15
CA GLY A 22 -21.95 15.79 58.91
C GLY A 22 -20.96 16.88 59.32
N LYS A 23 -21.02 17.33 60.59
CA LYS A 23 -20.09 18.34 61.16
C LYS A 23 -18.73 17.76 61.59
N LYS A 24 -18.52 16.44 61.54
CA LYS A 24 -17.30 15.77 62.00
C LYS A 24 -16.40 15.36 60.84
N THR A 25 -15.08 15.36 61.05
CA THR A 25 -14.06 14.96 60.06
C THR A 25 -13.32 13.71 60.50
N TYR A 26 -13.17 12.74 59.60
CA TYR A 26 -12.55 11.44 59.85
C TYR A 26 -11.31 11.25 58.98
N LYS A 27 -10.24 10.67 59.55
CA LYS A 27 -9.06 10.24 58.79
C LYS A 27 -9.33 8.88 58.14
N ARG A 28 -9.09 8.75 56.84
CA ARG A 28 -9.09 7.47 56.11
C ARG A 28 -7.77 7.30 55.36
N LYS A 29 -7.24 6.08 55.31
CA LYS A 29 -6.13 5.76 54.41
C LYS A 29 -6.66 5.64 52.98
N ALA A 30 -6.01 6.32 52.05
CA ALA A 30 -6.24 6.24 50.62
C ALA A 30 -4.91 5.96 49.91
N TYR A 31 -4.95 5.61 48.63
CA TYR A 31 -3.76 5.27 47.85
C TYR A 31 -3.69 6.12 46.60
N ARG A 32 -2.50 6.63 46.28
CA ARG A 32 -2.21 7.28 45.00
C ARG A 32 -1.30 6.38 44.17
N TYR A 33 -1.59 6.25 42.89
CA TYR A 33 -0.74 5.50 41.98
C TYR A 33 0.62 6.20 41.79
N LYS A 34 1.70 5.43 41.93
CA LYS A 34 3.06 5.83 41.57
C LYS A 34 3.34 5.32 40.16
N TYR A 35 3.76 6.21 39.28
CA TYR A 35 4.08 5.90 37.90
C TYR A 35 5.59 5.90 37.68
N SER A 36 6.11 4.99 36.86
CA SER A 36 7.42 5.13 36.22
C SER A 36 7.28 5.08 34.71
N LYS A 37 8.30 5.58 34.02
CA LYS A 37 8.45 5.40 32.59
C LYS A 37 9.11 4.05 32.34
N VAL A 38 8.45 3.19 31.58
CA VAL A 38 8.98 1.89 31.16
C VAL A 38 9.16 1.93 29.65
N TRP A 39 10.30 1.46 29.16
CA TRP A 39 10.55 1.32 27.73
C TRP A 39 9.75 0.14 27.17
N VAL A 40 8.96 0.39 26.12
CA VAL A 40 8.16 -0.63 25.44
C VAL A 40 8.66 -0.75 24.00
N PRO A 41 9.14 -1.92 23.57
CA PRO A 41 9.57 -2.12 22.18
C PRO A 41 8.36 -2.17 21.25
N ASN A 42 8.52 -1.64 20.04
CA ASN A 42 7.54 -1.77 18.98
C ASN A 42 7.63 -3.17 18.36
N LYS A 43 6.50 -3.86 18.29
CA LYS A 43 6.38 -5.22 17.80
C LYS A 43 6.02 -5.30 16.31
N ALA A 44 5.80 -4.17 15.63
CA ALA A 44 5.50 -4.16 14.21
C ALA A 44 6.70 -4.69 13.40
N LYS A 45 6.45 -5.69 12.55
CA LYS A 45 7.45 -6.34 11.71
C LYS A 45 6.79 -6.90 10.46
N GLY A 46 7.54 -7.06 9.37
CA GLY A 46 7.08 -7.63 8.11
C GLY A 46 6.98 -6.63 6.96
N THR A 47 6.47 -7.09 5.83
CA THR A 47 6.35 -6.33 4.59
C THR A 47 4.90 -5.98 4.30
N GLU A 48 4.68 -4.81 3.71
CA GLU A 48 3.37 -4.39 3.22
C GLU A 48 3.51 -3.78 1.82
N THR A 49 2.50 -3.92 0.97
CA THR A 49 2.50 -3.21 -0.32
C THR A 49 1.28 -2.33 -0.40
N TYR A 50 1.47 -1.08 -0.78
CA TYR A 50 0.41 -0.11 -0.93
C TYR A 50 0.06 0.10 -2.39
N LEU A 51 -1.24 0.09 -2.65
CA LEU A 51 -1.85 0.49 -3.90
C LEU A 51 -2.58 1.81 -3.73
N TRP A 52 -2.70 2.51 -4.85
CA TRP A 52 -3.59 3.64 -4.95
C TRP A 52 -5.06 3.21 -4.88
N ALA A 53 -5.87 4.02 -4.21
CA ALA A 53 -7.30 3.80 -4.03
C ALA A 53 -8.13 4.39 -5.18
N LEU A 54 -8.98 3.57 -5.81
CA LEU A 54 -9.88 3.91 -6.92
C LEU A 54 -10.99 4.94 -6.59
N ASN A 55 -11.09 5.37 -5.34
CA ASN A 55 -12.16 6.30 -4.92
C ASN A 55 -11.68 7.76 -4.91
N LYS A 56 -10.39 8.02 -5.16
CA LYS A 56 -9.78 9.36 -5.19
C LYS A 56 -9.00 9.51 -6.48
N ASP A 57 -9.77 9.64 -7.56
CA ASP A 57 -9.27 9.39 -8.90
C ASP A 57 -8.77 10.61 -9.68
N ASP A 58 -9.08 11.82 -9.21
CA ASP A 58 -8.97 13.01 -10.04
C ASP A 58 -7.53 13.28 -10.50
N ALA A 59 -6.55 13.09 -9.62
CA ALA A 59 -5.14 13.25 -9.95
C ALA A 59 -4.63 12.19 -10.94
N LYS A 60 -5.12 10.94 -10.83
CA LYS A 60 -4.72 9.84 -11.74
C LYS A 60 -5.40 9.99 -13.08
N LYS A 61 -6.70 10.30 -13.11
CA LYS A 61 -7.44 10.63 -14.33
C LYS A 61 -6.78 11.79 -15.08
N THR A 62 -6.36 12.83 -14.35
CA THR A 62 -5.62 13.95 -14.96
C THR A 62 -4.26 13.51 -15.51
N SER A 63 -3.53 12.66 -14.80
CA SER A 63 -2.22 12.15 -15.26
C SER A 63 -2.35 11.22 -16.46
N VAL A 64 -3.40 10.39 -16.47
CA VAL A 64 -3.79 9.53 -17.59
C VAL A 64 -4.22 10.39 -18.78
N ALA A 65 -4.93 11.51 -18.56
CA ALA A 65 -5.39 12.42 -19.63
C ALA A 65 -4.27 13.23 -20.27
N LYS A 66 -3.26 13.59 -19.48
CA LYS A 66 -2.11 14.38 -19.95
C LYS A 66 -1.04 13.54 -20.63
N ASN A 67 -1.01 12.23 -20.36
CA ASN A 67 -0.02 11.34 -20.93
C ASN A 67 -0.60 10.71 -22.21
N ASP A 68 0.15 10.86 -23.31
CA ASP A 68 -0.20 10.34 -24.62
C ASP A 68 0.03 8.81 -24.61
N PHE A 69 -1.04 8.03 -24.37
CA PHE A 69 -0.98 6.56 -24.27
C PHE A 69 -0.64 5.94 -25.63
N THR A 70 0.64 5.72 -25.88
CA THR A 70 1.16 5.24 -27.17
C THR A 70 1.84 3.87 -27.12
N GLU A 71 1.64 3.05 -26.08
CA GLU A 71 2.42 1.80 -25.95
C GLU A 71 1.65 0.47 -26.02
N ASP A 72 0.32 0.41 -26.24
CA ASP A 72 -0.36 -0.90 -26.39
C ASP A 72 -1.77 -0.87 -27.04
N MET A 73 -2.03 0.04 -27.98
CA MET A 73 -3.26 0.05 -28.81
C MET A 73 -2.88 0.36 -30.26
N ASP A 74 -2.28 -0.62 -30.94
CA ASP A 74 -1.78 -0.58 -32.33
C ASP A 74 -2.89 -0.46 -33.41
N SER A 75 -3.97 0.27 -33.14
CA SER A 75 -5.06 0.50 -34.12
C SER A 75 -5.78 1.84 -33.97
N LEU A 76 -5.33 2.74 -33.08
CA LEU A 76 -6.05 3.99 -32.79
C LEU A 76 -5.17 5.25 -32.78
N SER A 77 -3.98 5.19 -33.36
CA SER A 77 -2.95 6.25 -33.36
C SER A 77 -3.31 7.53 -34.14
N THR A 78 -4.58 7.76 -34.46
CA THR A 78 -5.06 8.96 -35.17
C THR A 78 -6.20 9.69 -34.47
N LEU A 79 -6.51 9.36 -33.20
CA LEU A 79 -7.56 10.05 -32.47
C LEU A 79 -7.02 11.31 -31.78
N ALA A 80 -7.58 12.45 -32.17
CA ALA A 80 -7.34 13.76 -31.60
C ALA A 80 -7.42 13.74 -30.07
N LEU A 81 -6.62 14.62 -29.42
CA LEU A 81 -6.58 14.77 -27.97
C LEU A 81 -8.01 14.83 -27.39
N PRO A 82 -8.36 13.93 -26.47
CA PRO A 82 -9.74 13.76 -26.03
C PRO A 82 -10.25 14.95 -25.21
N ASP A 83 -11.46 15.42 -25.49
CA ASP A 83 -12.15 16.43 -24.70
C ASP A 83 -12.51 15.84 -23.31
N PRO A 84 -11.95 16.35 -22.20
CA PRO A 84 -12.18 15.81 -20.86
C PRO A 84 -13.62 16.00 -20.36
N THR A 85 -14.46 16.76 -21.06
CA THR A 85 -15.86 16.98 -20.70
C THR A 85 -16.81 15.91 -21.25
N ASP A 86 -16.43 15.19 -22.31
CA ASP A 86 -17.22 14.14 -22.96
C ASP A 86 -17.48 12.94 -22.01
N PRO A 87 -18.77 12.54 -21.81
CA PRO A 87 -19.11 11.31 -21.09
C PRO A 87 -18.38 10.06 -21.59
N ALA A 88 -18.16 9.90 -22.91
CA ALA A 88 -17.50 8.71 -23.45
C ALA A 88 -16.00 8.67 -23.06
N GLU A 89 -15.34 9.82 -23.03
CA GLU A 89 -13.96 9.92 -22.55
C GLU A 89 -13.83 9.61 -21.07
N LYS A 90 -14.76 10.11 -20.23
CA LYS A 90 -14.78 9.78 -18.80
C LYS A 90 -14.88 8.27 -18.56
N VAL A 91 -15.66 7.56 -19.39
CA VAL A 91 -15.77 6.09 -19.35
C VAL A 91 -14.46 5.44 -19.79
N ARG A 92 -13.85 5.88 -20.91
CA ARG A 92 -12.53 5.38 -21.35
C ARG A 92 -11.48 5.53 -20.25
N MET A 93 -11.40 6.69 -19.62
CA MET A 93 -10.47 6.96 -18.52
C MET A 93 -10.69 6.07 -17.31
N LEU A 94 -11.94 5.79 -16.97
CA LEU A 94 -12.27 4.84 -15.90
C LEU A 94 -11.80 3.41 -16.23
N ILE A 95 -11.97 2.99 -17.49
CA ILE A 95 -11.50 1.67 -17.96
C ILE A 95 -9.98 1.58 -17.85
N TYR A 96 -9.24 2.56 -18.36
CA TYR A 96 -7.77 2.61 -18.25
C TYR A 96 -7.31 2.60 -16.80
N THR A 97 -7.92 3.44 -15.98
CA THR A 97 -7.64 3.54 -14.54
C THR A 97 -7.80 2.18 -13.85
N ARG A 98 -8.91 1.48 -14.12
CA ARG A 98 -9.18 0.15 -13.58
C ARG A 98 -8.19 -0.90 -14.10
N HIS A 99 -7.78 -0.80 -15.36
CA HIS A 99 -6.77 -1.68 -15.96
C HIS A 99 -5.41 -1.53 -15.26
N PHE A 100 -4.93 -0.29 -15.07
CA PHE A 100 -3.68 -0.04 -14.35
C PHE A 100 -3.76 -0.47 -12.89
N PHE A 101 -4.91 -0.30 -12.24
CA PHE A 101 -5.10 -0.80 -10.89
C PHE A 101 -4.96 -2.33 -10.81
N LYS A 102 -5.59 -3.09 -11.73
CA LYS A 102 -5.45 -4.55 -11.79
C LYS A 102 -4.00 -4.97 -12.02
N LYS A 103 -3.31 -4.32 -12.97
CA LYS A 103 -1.88 -4.54 -13.25
C LYS A 103 -1.00 -4.26 -12.02
N SER A 104 -1.31 -3.20 -11.27
CA SER A 104 -0.60 -2.84 -10.04
C SER A 104 -0.83 -3.88 -8.93
N LEU A 105 -2.07 -4.37 -8.79
CA LEU A 105 -2.41 -5.40 -7.81
C LEU A 105 -1.65 -6.71 -8.10
N GLN A 106 -1.62 -7.15 -9.35
CA GLN A 106 -0.87 -8.35 -9.74
C GLN A 106 0.63 -8.21 -9.41
N LEU A 107 1.24 -7.04 -9.69
CA LEU A 107 2.64 -6.79 -9.33
C LEU A 107 2.83 -6.79 -7.81
N ALA A 108 1.92 -6.15 -7.05
CA ALA A 108 1.98 -6.10 -5.60
C ALA A 108 1.91 -7.49 -4.96
N ASP A 109 1.04 -8.36 -5.47
CA ASP A 109 0.89 -9.75 -5.01
C ASP A 109 2.17 -10.55 -5.27
N LEU A 110 2.75 -10.44 -6.47
CA LEU A 110 4.01 -11.11 -6.80
C LEU A 110 5.16 -10.71 -5.88
N VAL A 111 5.23 -9.42 -5.52
CA VAL A 111 6.22 -8.88 -4.57
C VAL A 111 6.01 -9.46 -3.18
N GLN A 112 4.77 -9.43 -2.64
CA GLN A 112 4.47 -10.01 -1.33
C GLN A 112 4.77 -11.50 -1.29
N GLU A 113 4.48 -12.24 -2.38
CA GLU A 113 4.80 -13.65 -2.49
C GLU A 113 6.31 -13.92 -2.39
N GLN A 114 7.16 -13.10 -3.04
CA GLN A 114 8.61 -13.29 -2.93
C GLN A 114 9.11 -13.00 -1.51
N PHE A 115 8.62 -11.95 -0.86
CA PHE A 115 8.99 -11.67 0.53
C PHE A 115 8.54 -12.79 1.49
N LYS A 116 7.33 -13.32 1.30
CA LYS A 116 6.82 -14.46 2.07
C LYS A 116 7.68 -15.71 1.87
N LYS A 117 8.13 -15.98 0.64
CA LYS A 117 9.05 -17.08 0.33
C LYS A 117 10.42 -16.92 1.00
N ALA A 118 10.89 -15.69 1.17
CA ALA A 118 12.09 -15.38 1.93
C ALA A 118 11.87 -15.42 3.46
N GLY A 119 10.71 -15.86 3.94
CA GLY A 119 10.39 -15.99 5.36
C GLY A 119 10.00 -14.68 6.05
N ARG A 120 9.79 -13.59 5.29
CA ARG A 120 9.29 -12.34 5.86
C ARG A 120 7.79 -12.43 6.15
N ILE A 121 7.35 -11.66 7.14
CA ILE A 121 5.93 -11.62 7.54
C ILE A 121 5.15 -10.81 6.52
N ASP A 122 4.22 -11.46 5.85
CA ASP A 122 3.29 -10.84 4.91
C ASP A 122 2.14 -10.14 5.64
N ARG A 123 2.02 -8.82 5.45
CA ARG A 123 0.93 -7.99 6.01
C ARG A 123 -0.07 -7.56 4.93
N GLY A 124 0.04 -8.15 3.75
CA GLY A 124 -0.86 -8.03 2.63
C GLY A 124 -0.68 -6.77 1.80
N VAL A 125 -1.45 -6.74 0.72
CA VAL A 125 -1.60 -5.57 -0.16
C VAL A 125 -2.74 -4.69 0.37
N LYS A 126 -2.47 -3.40 0.53
CA LYS A 126 -3.40 -2.44 1.13
C LYS A 126 -3.70 -1.30 0.17
N GLN A 127 -4.98 -0.95 0.05
CA GLN A 127 -5.40 0.27 -0.61
C GLN A 127 -5.41 1.42 0.39
N ARG A 128 -4.67 2.49 0.12
CA ARG A 128 -4.60 3.63 1.04
C ARG A 128 -5.70 4.64 0.74
N ASN A 129 -6.90 4.40 1.29
CA ASN A 129 -8.07 5.25 1.05
C ASN A 129 -7.99 6.60 1.81
N ASN A 130 -7.36 6.61 3.00
CA ASN A 130 -7.47 7.72 3.95
C ASN A 130 -6.37 8.78 3.81
N LYS A 131 -5.20 8.41 3.29
CA LYS A 131 -4.08 9.31 3.01
C LYS A 131 -3.56 9.00 1.60
N GLY A 132 -3.81 9.91 0.65
CA GLY A 132 -3.32 9.75 -0.71
C GLY A 132 -1.80 9.69 -0.73
N ILE A 133 -1.23 8.70 -1.42
CA ILE A 133 0.20 8.64 -1.69
C ILE A 133 0.39 9.26 -3.07
N TRP A 134 0.85 10.51 -3.10
CA TRP A 134 0.92 11.30 -4.34
C TRP A 134 1.69 10.60 -5.46
N VAL A 135 2.79 9.92 -5.12
CA VAL A 135 3.62 9.16 -6.09
C VAL A 135 2.86 8.03 -6.79
N LEU A 136 1.80 7.48 -6.19
CA LEU A 136 0.96 6.46 -6.83
C LEU A 136 -0.22 7.06 -7.62
N GLN A 137 -0.58 8.31 -7.28
CA GLN A 137 -1.70 9.06 -7.87
C GLN A 137 -1.30 9.73 -9.19
N ALA A 138 -0.08 10.24 -9.31
CA ALA A 138 0.36 11.03 -10.46
C ALA A 138 1.00 10.18 -11.60
N THR A 139 0.49 8.97 -11.86
CA THR A 139 1.11 8.04 -12.81
C THR A 139 0.10 7.42 -13.76
N ALA A 140 0.33 7.52 -15.07
CA ALA A 140 -0.45 6.89 -16.12
C ALA A 140 -0.02 5.42 -16.39
N MET A 141 0.45 4.72 -15.36
CA MET A 141 1.00 3.37 -15.46
C MET A 141 0.72 2.57 -14.18
N PRO A 142 0.92 1.24 -14.18
CA PRO A 142 0.88 0.44 -12.96
C PRO A 142 1.90 0.94 -11.94
N SER A 143 1.50 1.12 -10.67
CA SER A 143 2.38 1.64 -9.62
C SER A 143 2.05 1.05 -8.25
N ILE A 144 3.11 0.69 -7.51
CA ILE A 144 3.04 0.11 -6.16
C ILE A 144 4.05 0.80 -5.25
N LEU A 145 3.76 0.87 -3.95
CA LEU A 145 4.73 1.28 -2.93
C LEU A 145 4.99 0.11 -2.00
N ILE A 146 6.26 -0.28 -1.85
CA ILE A 146 6.67 -1.44 -1.05
C ILE A 146 7.22 -0.94 0.28
N GLU A 147 6.59 -1.34 1.38
CA GLU A 147 7.14 -1.24 2.72
C GLU A 147 7.98 -2.49 2.98
N ILE A 148 9.31 -2.32 2.97
CA ILE A 148 10.26 -3.44 3.07
C ILE A 148 10.47 -3.94 4.51
N GLY A 149 10.09 -3.15 5.52
CA GLY A 149 10.23 -3.50 6.92
C GLY A 149 10.01 -2.30 7.84
N PHE A 150 9.95 -2.54 9.15
CA PHE A 150 9.70 -1.47 10.12
C PHE A 150 10.98 -1.04 10.81
N ILE A 151 11.57 0.10 10.43
CA ILE A 151 12.78 0.63 11.10
C ILE A 151 12.54 0.93 12.59
N SER A 152 11.29 1.13 12.96
CA SER A 152 10.86 1.24 14.34
C SER A 152 10.85 -0.08 15.11
N ASN A 153 11.32 -1.19 14.54
CA ASN A 153 11.57 -2.43 15.24
C ASN A 153 13.07 -2.76 15.10
N LYS A 154 13.73 -3.10 16.22
CA LYS A 154 15.19 -3.26 16.25
C LYS A 154 15.69 -4.40 15.35
N GLU A 155 14.99 -5.53 15.35
CA GLU A 155 15.36 -6.70 14.54
C GLU A 155 15.21 -6.39 13.04
N GLU A 156 14.15 -5.68 12.66
CA GLU A 156 13.92 -5.24 11.29
C GLU A 156 14.91 -4.16 10.84
N GLU A 157 15.25 -3.22 11.72
CA GLU A 157 16.31 -2.21 11.49
C GLU A 157 17.65 -2.90 11.21
N ASP A 158 18.05 -3.87 12.04
CA ASP A 158 19.30 -4.62 11.85
C ASP A 158 19.30 -5.43 10.55
N TYR A 159 18.18 -6.08 10.23
CA TYR A 159 18.02 -6.79 8.96
C TYR A 159 18.19 -5.85 7.76
N MET A 160 17.47 -4.72 7.73
CA MET A 160 17.49 -3.78 6.60
C MET A 160 18.83 -3.05 6.44
N LEU A 161 19.57 -2.85 7.54
CA LEU A 161 20.90 -2.25 7.50
C LEU A 161 22.00 -3.26 7.15
N SER A 162 21.74 -4.57 7.25
CA SER A 162 22.71 -5.61 6.90
C SER A 162 22.84 -5.80 5.39
N ASP A 163 24.06 -6.06 4.91
CA ASP A 163 24.32 -6.37 3.49
C ASP A 163 23.52 -7.58 3.00
N LYS A 164 23.37 -8.59 3.86
CA LYS A 164 22.58 -9.79 3.55
C LYS A 164 21.11 -9.43 3.35
N GLY A 165 20.52 -8.68 4.28
CA GLY A 165 19.12 -8.29 4.20
C GLY A 165 18.83 -7.39 3.01
N GLN A 166 19.72 -6.46 2.69
CA GLN A 166 19.58 -5.63 1.48
C GLN A 166 19.62 -6.47 0.20
N LYS A 167 20.57 -7.41 0.09
CA LYS A 167 20.63 -8.33 -1.06
C LYS A 167 19.38 -9.19 -1.20
N GLU A 168 18.86 -9.72 -0.09
CA GLU A 168 17.60 -10.48 -0.10
C GLU A 168 16.40 -9.63 -0.50
N ILE A 169 16.27 -8.41 0.06
CA ILE A 169 15.19 -7.48 -0.28
C ILE A 169 15.20 -7.17 -1.77
N VAL A 170 16.36 -6.76 -2.31
CA VAL A 170 16.51 -6.43 -3.73
C VAL A 170 16.28 -7.67 -4.60
N GLY A 171 16.81 -8.83 -4.22
CA GLY A 171 16.61 -10.08 -4.95
C GLY A 171 15.14 -10.50 -5.04
N ASN A 172 14.38 -10.33 -3.95
CA ASN A 172 12.95 -10.60 -3.92
C ASN A 172 12.18 -9.66 -4.85
N ILE A 173 12.45 -8.35 -4.78
CA ILE A 173 11.82 -7.34 -5.65
C ILE A 173 12.17 -7.61 -7.12
N PHE A 174 13.43 -7.88 -7.43
CA PHE A 174 13.89 -8.20 -8.78
C PHE A 174 13.18 -9.44 -9.34
N THR A 175 13.11 -10.51 -8.55
CA THR A 175 12.43 -11.76 -8.96
C THR A 175 10.94 -11.54 -9.20
N ALA A 176 10.29 -10.72 -8.37
CA ALA A 176 8.88 -10.35 -8.57
C ALA A 176 8.66 -9.58 -9.88
N ILE A 177 9.51 -8.58 -10.15
CA ILE A 177 9.44 -7.78 -11.38
C ILE A 177 9.71 -8.66 -12.62
N LYS A 178 10.70 -9.55 -12.55
CA LYS A 178 11.00 -10.50 -13.63
C LYS A 178 9.79 -11.37 -13.94
N LYS A 179 9.19 -11.99 -12.92
CA LYS A 179 7.95 -12.79 -13.07
C LYS A 179 6.81 -11.96 -13.64
N TYR A 180 6.64 -10.73 -13.17
CA TYR A 180 5.61 -9.83 -13.66
C TYR A 180 5.79 -9.56 -15.16
N LYS A 181 7.00 -9.23 -15.60
CA LYS A 181 7.33 -9.04 -17.01
C LYS A 181 7.02 -10.30 -17.83
N GLU A 182 7.47 -11.47 -17.40
CA GLU A 182 7.19 -12.74 -18.07
C GLU A 182 5.67 -13.01 -18.19
N THR A 183 4.87 -12.64 -17.19
CA THR A 183 3.41 -12.78 -17.28
C THR A 183 2.79 -11.84 -18.31
N LEU A 184 3.30 -10.62 -18.46
CA LEU A 184 2.85 -9.67 -19.47
C LEU A 184 3.22 -10.15 -20.88
N GLU A 185 4.45 -10.62 -21.08
CA GLU A 185 4.93 -11.14 -22.37
C GLU A 185 4.12 -12.38 -22.83
N LYS A 186 3.78 -13.28 -21.90
CA LYS A 186 2.91 -14.42 -22.22
C LYS A 186 1.52 -13.99 -22.67
N GLN A 187 0.94 -12.96 -22.04
CA GLN A 187 -0.35 -12.41 -22.43
C GLN A 187 -0.31 -11.67 -23.78
N ALA A 188 0.86 -11.17 -24.19
CA ALA A 188 1.09 -10.49 -25.47
C ALA A 188 1.34 -11.44 -26.65
N SER A 189 1.38 -12.77 -26.42
CA SER A 189 1.50 -13.76 -27.51
C SER A 189 0.32 -13.61 -28.49
N PRO A 190 0.55 -13.60 -29.82
CA PRO A 190 -0.46 -13.19 -30.78
C PRO A 190 -1.67 -14.13 -30.72
N VAL A 191 -2.84 -13.55 -30.47
CA VAL A 191 -4.13 -14.18 -30.72
C VAL A 191 -4.11 -14.67 -32.18
N LYS A 192 -4.21 -15.98 -32.41
CA LYS A 192 -4.41 -16.53 -33.75
C LYS A 192 -5.59 -15.79 -34.37
N LYS A 193 -5.34 -15.01 -35.44
CA LYS A 193 -6.39 -14.33 -36.21
C LYS A 193 -7.42 -15.38 -36.62
N VAL A 194 -8.57 -15.39 -35.95
CA VAL A 194 -9.70 -16.21 -36.39
C VAL A 194 -10.20 -15.55 -37.68
N PRO A 195 -10.26 -16.26 -38.82
CA PRO A 195 -10.72 -15.65 -40.06
C PRO A 195 -12.18 -15.22 -39.90
N VAL A 196 -12.41 -13.91 -39.91
CA VAL A 196 -13.76 -13.33 -39.90
C VAL A 196 -14.38 -13.64 -41.26
N LYS A 197 -15.39 -14.52 -41.29
CA LYS A 197 -16.17 -14.76 -42.52
C LYS A 197 -16.93 -13.48 -42.88
N PRO A 198 -16.91 -13.03 -44.15
CA PRO A 198 -17.62 -11.83 -44.53
C PRO A 198 -19.13 -12.01 -44.32
N VAL A 199 -19.71 -11.08 -43.56
CA VAL A 199 -21.17 -10.98 -43.37
C VAL A 199 -21.76 -10.48 -44.69
N LYS A 200 -22.62 -11.29 -45.32
CA LYS A 200 -23.41 -10.83 -46.47
C LYS A 200 -24.47 -9.85 -45.98
N THR A 201 -24.43 -8.63 -46.46
CA THR A 201 -25.54 -7.67 -46.33
C THR A 201 -26.70 -8.12 -47.21
N PRO A 202 -27.94 -8.15 -46.69
CA PRO A 202 -29.12 -8.38 -47.52
C PRO A 202 -29.40 -7.14 -48.39
N ASN A 203 -29.82 -7.41 -49.64
CA ASN A 203 -30.19 -6.42 -50.65
C ASN A 203 -31.45 -5.65 -50.29
#